data_AF-A0A3N0ZS04-F1
#
_entry.id   AF-A0A3N0ZS04-F1
#
_cell.length_a   1.000
_cell.length_b   1.000
_cell.length_c   1.000
_cell.angle_alpha   90.00
_cell.angle_beta   90.00
_cell.angle_gamma   90.00
#
_symmetry.space_group_name_H-M   'P 1'
#
loop_
_entity.id
_entity.type
_entity.pdbx_description
1 polymer ?
#
loop_
_entity_poly.entity_id
_entity_poly.type
_entity_poly.pdbx_seq_one_letter_code
_entity_poly.pdbx_strand_id
1 'polypeptide(L)'
;MQKINNKKSNRLINEKNPYLLQHAYNPVEWYPWGEEAFERARKEDKPIFLSIGYSTCHWCHVMAHESFEDEEVAEMMNKVFINIKVDREERPDIDSIYMQVCQMITGSGGWPLTVIMTPDKKPFFAGTYFPKESVINRIGMKDLVSRVDELWRTSKEDILLSADDMVRRISQSSNGQSGEIRENVFYKTKEILGKSYDEVFGGFGNSPKFPIAHNLYFLMSYSYFHEDSDSMGMVKRTLKKMGTGGIYDHIGFGFHRYSTDREWLVPHFEKMLYDEALLLKAYTNAWQITREEYYRKMVYEIIDYVSRELLSEDGGFYSAEDADSEGIEGKFYLWKASELREVLGDDYELCKKYFCVKEEGNYRDERTGKFNGDNILHSGCEYVAVDMDLISEVDKNKIELIRKSLFEVREQRVHPFKDKKILTDWNGLMMESLALAGRVFRKRAFTEIAI
;
A
#
# COMPACT_ATOMS: atom_id res chain seq x y z
N MET A 1 35.11 5.13 -9.14
CA MET A 1 35.07 6.50 -9.71
C MET A 1 33.82 6.63 -10.56
N GLN A 2 32.72 7.09 -9.95
CA GLN A 2 31.44 7.28 -10.63
C GLN A 2 31.54 8.43 -11.63
N LYS A 3 30.99 8.25 -12.83
CA LYS A 3 30.74 9.32 -13.79
C LYS A 3 29.84 10.36 -13.11
N ILE A 4 30.41 11.50 -12.74
CA ILE A 4 29.64 12.70 -12.40
C ILE A 4 28.99 13.16 -13.70
N ASN A 5 27.78 12.67 -13.95
CA ASN A 5 26.98 13.10 -15.08
C ASN A 5 26.47 14.50 -14.73
N ASN A 6 26.79 15.48 -15.57
CA ASN A 6 26.55 16.91 -15.36
C ASN A 6 25.04 17.25 -15.54
N LYS A 7 24.15 16.53 -14.84
CA LYS A 7 22.70 16.69 -14.96
C LYS A 7 22.26 17.96 -14.23
N LYS A 8 21.62 18.86 -14.95
CA LYS A 8 20.97 20.06 -14.39
C LYS A 8 19.77 19.61 -13.55
N SER A 9 19.69 20.06 -12.30
CA SER A 9 18.54 19.78 -11.45
C SER A 9 17.33 20.66 -11.80
N ASN A 10 16.13 20.14 -11.56
CA ASN A 10 14.88 20.90 -11.55
C ASN A 10 14.62 21.49 -10.14
N ARG A 11 13.41 21.99 -9.88
CA ARG A 11 13.08 22.70 -8.63
C ARG A 11 12.97 21.80 -7.41
N LEU A 12 12.74 20.49 -7.61
CA LEU A 12 12.60 19.54 -6.51
C LEU A 12 13.88 19.36 -5.69
N ILE A 13 15.03 19.83 -6.18
CA ILE A 13 16.30 19.82 -5.43
C ILE A 13 16.23 20.60 -4.10
N ASN A 14 15.25 21.49 -3.96
CA ASN A 14 15.05 22.29 -2.75
C ASN A 14 14.04 21.65 -1.77
N GLU A 15 13.44 20.53 -2.14
CA GLU A 15 12.52 19.80 -1.27
C GLU A 15 13.30 19.05 -0.19
N LYS A 16 12.65 18.82 0.96
CA LYS A 16 13.22 17.97 2.02
C LYS A 16 12.88 16.49 1.84
N ASN A 17 11.85 16.25 1.05
CA ASN A 17 11.25 14.95 0.87
C ASN A 17 12.14 14.02 0.01
N PRO A 18 12.55 12.84 0.53
CA PRO A 18 13.36 11.89 -0.23
C PRO A 18 12.75 11.48 -1.58
N TYR A 19 11.43 11.27 -1.64
CA TYR A 19 10.72 10.91 -2.87
C TYR A 19 10.82 12.02 -3.93
N LEU A 20 10.61 13.29 -3.54
CA LEU A 20 10.72 14.41 -4.47
C LEU A 20 12.18 14.63 -4.91
N LEU A 21 13.14 14.47 -4.00
CA LEU A 21 14.57 14.60 -4.27
C LEU A 21 15.06 13.54 -5.27
N GLN A 22 14.53 12.31 -5.24
CA GLN A 22 14.84 11.27 -6.24
C GLN A 22 14.53 11.73 -7.67
N HIS A 23 13.52 12.60 -7.85
CA HIS A 23 13.13 13.13 -9.17
C HIS A 23 13.81 14.47 -9.52
N ALA A 24 14.68 15.01 -8.66
CA ALA A 24 15.30 16.33 -8.83
C ALA A 24 16.20 16.43 -10.08
N TYR A 25 16.68 15.30 -10.61
CA TYR A 25 17.55 15.22 -11.79
C TYR A 25 16.86 14.58 -13.00
N ASN A 26 15.54 14.38 -12.95
CA ASN A 26 14.79 13.97 -14.12
C ASN A 26 14.78 15.10 -15.16
N PRO A 27 14.83 14.78 -16.46
CA PRO A 27 14.73 15.77 -17.54
C PRO A 27 13.37 16.48 -17.58
N VAL A 28 12.32 15.91 -16.98
CA VAL A 28 11.05 16.60 -16.77
C VAL A 28 11.27 17.81 -15.82
N GLU A 29 10.80 18.99 -16.22
CA GLU A 29 10.84 20.21 -15.42
C GLU A 29 9.80 20.18 -14.30
N TRP A 30 10.07 19.38 -13.26
CA TRP A 30 9.18 19.27 -12.12
C TRP A 30 9.16 20.53 -11.26
N TYR A 31 7.96 20.88 -10.81
CA TYR A 31 7.66 21.79 -9.73
C TYR A 31 7.12 21.01 -8.53
N PRO A 32 7.39 21.46 -7.30
CA PRO A 32 6.57 21.07 -6.16
C PRO A 32 5.16 21.68 -6.28
N TRP A 33 4.21 21.18 -5.50
CA TRP A 33 2.89 21.81 -5.41
C TRP A 33 3.00 23.21 -4.80
N GLY A 34 2.74 24.24 -5.59
CA GLY A 34 2.81 25.62 -5.13
C GLY A 34 2.36 26.62 -6.19
N GLU A 35 2.11 27.86 -5.75
CA GLU A 35 1.46 28.87 -6.60
C GLU A 35 2.34 29.32 -7.78
N GLU A 36 3.67 29.17 -7.69
CA GLU A 36 4.60 29.40 -8.80
C GLU A 36 4.23 28.57 -10.04
N ALA A 37 3.90 27.28 -9.85
CA ALA A 37 3.54 26.38 -10.95
C ALA A 37 2.20 26.79 -11.59
N PHE A 38 1.20 27.10 -10.76
CA PHE A 38 -0.13 27.52 -11.22
C PHE A 38 -0.09 28.88 -11.93
N GLU A 39 0.70 29.83 -11.43
CA GLU A 39 0.90 31.13 -12.10
C GLU A 39 1.60 30.98 -13.44
N ARG A 40 2.63 30.13 -13.54
CA ARG A 40 3.28 29.84 -14.82
C ARG A 40 2.31 29.18 -15.79
N ALA A 41 1.51 28.22 -15.34
CA ALA A 41 0.48 27.58 -16.16
C ALA A 41 -0.53 28.59 -16.71
N ARG A 42 -0.97 29.57 -15.90
CA ARG A 42 -1.84 30.66 -16.34
C ARG A 42 -1.16 31.58 -17.35
N LYS A 43 0.10 31.97 -17.12
CA LYS A 43 0.85 32.87 -18.01
C LYS A 43 1.18 32.25 -19.36
N GLU A 44 1.53 30.97 -19.38
CA GLU A 44 1.88 30.23 -20.60
C GLU A 44 0.67 29.57 -21.28
N ASP A 45 -0.51 29.67 -20.68
CA ASP A 45 -1.73 29.01 -21.11
C ASP A 45 -1.57 27.49 -21.36
N LYS A 46 -0.93 26.83 -20.39
CA LYS A 46 -0.63 25.39 -20.45
C LYS A 46 -1.44 24.59 -19.43
N PRO A 47 -1.91 23.38 -19.79
CA PRO A 47 -2.45 22.46 -18.79
C PRO A 47 -1.37 22.04 -17.80
N ILE A 48 -1.81 21.54 -16.65
CA ILE A 48 -0.95 21.03 -15.59
C ILE A 48 -0.99 19.51 -15.65
N PHE A 49 0.20 18.89 -15.60
CA PHE A 49 0.35 17.46 -15.37
C PHE A 49 0.75 17.26 -13.90
N LEU A 50 -0.19 16.75 -13.09
CA LEU A 50 0.03 16.43 -11.69
C LEU A 50 0.33 14.94 -11.54
N SER A 51 1.49 14.61 -10.97
CA SER A 51 1.88 13.24 -10.65
C SER A 51 2.08 13.07 -9.14
N ILE A 52 1.16 12.36 -8.49
CA ILE A 52 1.19 12.04 -7.06
C ILE A 52 1.72 10.61 -6.89
N GLY A 53 2.69 10.44 -6.00
CA GLY A 53 3.22 9.13 -5.60
C GLY A 53 3.85 9.22 -4.21
N TYR A 54 4.66 8.23 -3.85
CA TYR A 54 5.38 8.15 -2.57
C TYR A 54 6.57 7.19 -2.72
N SER A 55 7.51 7.20 -1.77
CA SER A 55 8.85 6.58 -1.87
C SER A 55 8.86 5.07 -2.03
N THR A 56 7.82 4.39 -1.57
CA THR A 56 7.73 2.92 -1.47
C THR A 56 6.73 2.36 -2.49
N CYS A 57 6.41 3.15 -3.51
CA CYS A 57 5.43 2.83 -4.56
C CYS A 57 6.13 2.20 -5.78
N HIS A 58 5.97 0.88 -5.95
CA HIS A 58 6.57 0.15 -7.08
C HIS A 58 6.22 0.78 -8.43
N TRP A 59 4.92 0.92 -8.75
CA TRP A 59 4.48 1.46 -10.03
C TRP A 59 4.90 2.92 -10.26
N CYS A 60 5.16 3.68 -9.19
CA CYS A 60 5.69 5.03 -9.30
C CYS A 60 7.15 5.00 -9.78
N HIS A 61 7.96 4.05 -9.27
CA HIS A 61 9.32 3.81 -9.74
C HIS A 61 9.35 3.32 -11.19
N VAL A 62 8.46 2.38 -11.54
CA VAL A 62 8.34 1.88 -12.93
C VAL A 62 8.04 3.03 -13.89
N MET A 63 7.01 3.84 -13.60
CA MET A 63 6.65 4.97 -14.46
C MET A 63 7.76 6.03 -14.52
N ALA A 64 8.46 6.27 -13.41
CA ALA A 64 9.59 7.19 -13.40
C ALA A 64 10.73 6.72 -14.31
N HIS A 65 11.12 5.45 -14.20
CA HIS A 65 12.23 4.89 -14.94
C HIS A 65 11.89 4.73 -16.44
N GLU A 66 10.67 4.30 -16.77
CA GLU A 66 10.25 4.15 -18.16
C GLU A 66 9.97 5.48 -18.86
N SER A 67 9.43 6.48 -18.16
CA SER A 67 8.90 7.70 -18.78
C SER A 67 9.56 8.99 -18.29
N PHE A 68 9.66 9.23 -16.98
CA PHE A 68 10.12 10.52 -16.47
C PHE A 68 11.63 10.73 -16.55
N GLU A 69 12.41 9.65 -16.68
CA GLU A 69 13.86 9.69 -16.91
C GLU A 69 14.24 9.73 -18.39
N ASP A 70 13.27 9.48 -19.29
CA ASP A 70 13.46 9.45 -20.73
C ASP A 70 13.43 10.87 -21.32
N GLU A 71 14.50 11.28 -22.00
CA GLU A 71 14.66 12.63 -22.53
C GLU A 71 13.59 13.00 -23.57
N GLU A 72 13.18 12.05 -24.41
CA GLU A 72 12.17 12.27 -25.47
C GLU A 72 10.79 12.53 -24.84
N VAL A 73 10.36 11.66 -23.91
CA VAL A 73 9.10 11.85 -23.18
C VAL A 73 9.13 13.14 -22.37
N ALA A 74 10.24 13.45 -21.71
CA ALA A 74 10.38 14.67 -20.93
C ALA A 74 10.31 15.94 -21.78
N GLU A 75 10.94 15.97 -22.97
CA GLU A 75 10.84 17.10 -23.90
C GLU A 75 9.38 17.31 -24.34
N MET A 76 8.67 16.23 -24.67
CA MET A 76 7.24 16.30 -24.99
C MET A 76 6.43 16.85 -23.81
N MET A 77 6.65 16.33 -22.60
CA MET A 77 5.95 16.80 -21.40
C MET A 77 6.22 18.27 -21.10
N ASN A 78 7.48 18.71 -21.15
CA ASN A 78 7.88 20.10 -20.86
C ASN A 78 7.34 21.09 -21.88
N LYS A 79 7.14 20.65 -23.13
CA LYS A 79 6.52 21.47 -24.18
C LYS A 79 5.03 21.70 -23.91
N VAL A 80 4.31 20.68 -23.44
CA VAL A 80 2.85 20.68 -23.33
C VAL A 80 2.37 21.14 -21.96
N PHE A 81 3.06 20.75 -20.89
CA PHE A 81 2.58 20.88 -19.53
C PHE A 81 3.44 21.80 -18.66
N ILE A 82 2.82 22.29 -17.59
CA ILE A 82 3.53 22.55 -16.34
C ILE A 82 3.44 21.29 -15.47
N ASN A 83 4.59 20.70 -15.17
CA ASN A 83 4.68 19.40 -14.50
C ASN A 83 4.82 19.59 -12.98
N ILE A 84 3.90 19.03 -12.20
CA ILE A 84 3.91 19.09 -10.74
C ILE A 84 4.07 17.68 -10.16
N LYS A 85 5.05 17.51 -9.26
CA LYS A 85 5.26 16.28 -8.50
C LYS A 85 4.83 16.48 -7.05
N VAL A 86 4.10 15.53 -6.50
CA VAL A 86 3.63 15.57 -5.11
C VAL A 86 3.94 14.24 -4.43
N ASP A 87 4.47 14.33 -3.21
CA ASP A 87 4.43 13.20 -2.28
C ASP A 87 3.09 13.19 -1.54
N ARG A 88 2.38 12.08 -1.69
CA ARG A 88 1.16 11.77 -0.97
C ARG A 88 1.33 11.81 0.54
N GLU A 89 2.48 11.37 1.05
CA GLU A 89 2.69 11.24 2.49
C GLU A 89 2.82 12.60 3.18
N GLU A 90 3.34 13.61 2.48
CA GLU A 90 3.36 14.99 2.97
C GLU A 90 2.07 15.74 2.68
N ARG A 91 1.36 15.39 1.60
CA ARG A 91 0.13 16.06 1.14
C ARG A 91 -1.04 15.08 0.93
N PRO A 92 -1.48 14.38 2.00
CA PRO A 92 -2.62 13.45 1.90
C PRO A 92 -3.94 14.17 1.58
N ASP A 93 -4.02 15.46 1.90
CA ASP A 93 -5.13 16.34 1.52
C ASP A 93 -5.28 16.43 -0.01
N ILE A 94 -4.19 16.68 -0.72
CA ILE A 94 -4.17 16.73 -2.19
C ILE A 94 -4.46 15.36 -2.78
N ASP A 95 -3.78 14.32 -2.27
CA ASP A 95 -3.96 12.94 -2.72
C ASP A 95 -5.43 12.52 -2.65
N SER A 96 -6.09 12.74 -1.51
CA SER A 96 -7.48 12.30 -1.30
C SER A 96 -8.48 12.96 -2.26
N ILE A 97 -8.28 14.24 -2.59
CA ILE A 97 -9.14 14.97 -3.53
C ILE A 97 -8.98 14.39 -4.93
N TYR A 98 -7.73 14.25 -5.40
CA TYR A 98 -7.46 13.81 -6.76
C TYR A 98 -7.64 12.31 -6.96
N MET A 99 -7.53 11.50 -5.90
CA MET A 99 -7.89 10.09 -5.92
C MET A 99 -9.39 9.91 -6.17
N GLN A 100 -10.24 10.72 -5.52
CA GLN A 100 -11.69 10.73 -5.80
C GLN A 100 -11.97 11.09 -7.25
N VAL A 101 -11.24 12.05 -7.82
CA VAL A 101 -11.35 12.39 -9.25
C VAL A 101 -11.02 11.20 -10.14
N CYS A 102 -9.91 10.50 -9.87
CA CYS A 102 -9.54 9.30 -10.62
C CYS A 102 -10.62 8.22 -10.55
N GLN A 103 -11.16 7.96 -9.36
CA GLN A 103 -12.24 6.99 -9.16
C GLN A 103 -13.52 7.38 -9.91
N MET A 104 -13.88 8.66 -9.95
CA MET A 104 -15.04 9.13 -10.71
C MET A 104 -14.87 8.99 -12.22
N ILE A 105 -13.66 9.22 -12.75
CA ILE A 105 -13.37 9.15 -14.19
C ILE A 105 -13.20 7.69 -14.64
N THR A 106 -12.45 6.90 -13.90
CA THR A 106 -11.97 5.58 -14.35
C THR A 106 -12.72 4.41 -13.71
N GLY A 107 -13.49 4.67 -12.65
CA GLY A 107 -14.12 3.63 -11.82
C GLY A 107 -13.15 2.95 -10.84
N SER A 108 -11.86 3.28 -10.87
CA SER A 108 -10.84 2.73 -9.98
C SER A 108 -9.81 3.80 -9.58
N GLY A 109 -8.87 3.45 -8.71
CA GLY A 109 -7.83 4.36 -8.24
C GLY A 109 -6.58 3.61 -7.85
N GLY A 110 -5.48 4.34 -7.67
CA GLY A 110 -4.18 3.78 -7.31
C GLY A 110 -3.04 4.75 -7.61
N TRP A 111 -1.82 4.32 -7.32
CA TRP A 111 -0.61 5.10 -7.56
C TRP A 111 0.29 4.40 -8.61
N PRO A 112 1.06 5.15 -9.43
CA PRO A 112 1.15 6.61 -9.46
C PRO A 112 -0.17 7.21 -9.92
N LEU A 113 -0.61 8.30 -9.28
CA LEU A 113 -1.84 8.98 -9.62
C LEU A 113 -1.49 10.15 -10.56
N THR A 114 -1.97 10.05 -11.80
CA THR A 114 -1.77 11.04 -12.85
C THR A 114 -3.05 11.83 -13.06
N VAL A 115 -3.00 13.15 -12.91
CA VAL A 115 -4.13 14.04 -13.18
C VAL A 115 -3.70 15.13 -14.14
N ILE A 116 -4.52 15.39 -15.15
CA ILE A 116 -4.34 16.54 -16.04
C ILE A 116 -5.45 17.53 -15.77
N MET A 117 -5.06 18.78 -15.53
CA MET A 117 -5.97 19.83 -15.09
C MET A 117 -5.68 21.17 -15.74
N THR A 118 -6.68 22.04 -15.69
CA THR A 118 -6.55 23.45 -16.09
C THR A 118 -5.64 24.23 -15.12
N PRO A 119 -5.11 25.40 -15.52
CA PRO A 119 -4.38 26.30 -14.62
C PRO A 119 -5.13 26.69 -13.34
N ASP A 120 -6.46 26.63 -13.36
CA ASP A 120 -7.35 26.92 -12.24
C ASP A 120 -7.67 25.68 -11.39
N LYS A 121 -6.82 24.65 -11.46
CA LYS A 121 -6.89 23.42 -10.64
C LYS A 121 -8.12 22.54 -10.93
N LYS A 122 -8.81 22.75 -12.06
CA LYS A 122 -9.99 21.95 -12.46
C LYS A 122 -9.54 20.75 -13.31
N PRO A 123 -9.68 19.51 -12.82
CA PRO A 123 -9.24 18.33 -13.54
C PRO A 123 -10.18 18.00 -14.72
N PHE A 124 -9.62 17.44 -15.78
CA PHE A 124 -10.39 16.95 -16.94
C PHE A 124 -9.95 15.56 -17.41
N PHE A 125 -8.84 15.05 -16.88
CA PHE A 125 -8.37 13.69 -17.14
C PHE A 125 -7.66 13.15 -15.89
N ALA A 126 -7.81 11.85 -15.64
CA ALA A 126 -7.03 11.16 -14.62
C ALA A 126 -6.82 9.69 -15.00
N GLY A 127 -5.78 9.10 -14.43
CA GLY A 127 -5.51 7.68 -14.49
C GLY A 127 -4.38 7.32 -13.54
N THR A 128 -4.00 6.05 -13.54
CA THR A 128 -2.93 5.55 -12.69
C THR A 128 -1.61 5.46 -13.46
N TYR A 129 -1.16 4.23 -13.73
CA TYR A 129 0.06 3.93 -14.46
C TYR A 129 -0.14 4.06 -15.99
N PHE A 130 0.77 4.77 -16.65
CA PHE A 130 0.86 4.84 -18.11
C PHE A 130 2.27 4.37 -18.55
N PRO A 131 2.37 3.34 -19.42
CA PRO A 131 3.66 2.90 -19.96
C PRO A 131 4.25 3.96 -20.90
N LYS A 132 5.54 3.85 -21.22
CA LYS A 132 6.19 4.76 -22.19
C LYS A 132 5.48 4.77 -23.55
N GLU A 133 5.30 3.58 -24.11
CA GLU A 133 4.69 3.33 -25.43
C GLU A 133 3.30 2.73 -25.28
N SER A 134 2.40 3.02 -26.21
CA SER A 134 1.05 2.43 -26.20
C SER A 134 1.09 0.92 -26.39
N VAL A 135 0.32 0.22 -25.57
CA VAL A 135 0.09 -1.23 -25.67
C VAL A 135 -1.40 -1.48 -25.87
N ILE A 136 -1.77 -2.72 -26.19
CA ILE A 136 -3.17 -3.09 -26.41
C ILE A 136 -4.01 -2.66 -25.20
N ASN A 137 -5.05 -1.85 -25.45
CA ASN A 137 -5.99 -1.31 -24.47
C ASN A 137 -5.38 -0.39 -23.39
N ARG A 138 -4.16 0.14 -23.60
CA ARG A 138 -3.58 1.14 -22.68
C ARG A 138 -2.73 2.15 -23.47
N ILE A 139 -3.15 3.41 -23.42
CA ILE A 139 -2.41 4.51 -24.01
C ILE A 139 -1.07 4.70 -23.30
N GLY A 140 0.00 4.97 -24.05
CA GLY A 140 1.31 5.30 -23.53
C GLY A 140 1.50 6.80 -23.32
N MET A 141 2.54 7.18 -22.59
CA MET A 141 2.85 8.57 -22.27
C MET A 141 3.03 9.44 -23.52
N LYS A 142 3.70 8.94 -24.56
CA LYS A 142 3.89 9.71 -25.80
C LYS A 142 2.58 10.08 -26.50
N ASP A 143 1.68 9.11 -26.63
CA ASP A 143 0.37 9.31 -27.26
C ASP A 143 -0.54 10.16 -26.38
N LEU A 144 -0.49 9.98 -25.06
CA LEU A 144 -1.24 10.80 -24.10
C LEU A 144 -0.84 12.27 -24.20
N VAL A 145 0.46 12.57 -24.13
CA VAL A 145 0.98 13.94 -24.22
C VAL A 145 0.58 14.59 -25.55
N SER A 146 0.75 13.86 -26.66
CA SER A 146 0.40 14.35 -28.00
C SER A 146 -1.09 14.63 -28.15
N ARG A 147 -1.93 13.73 -27.63
CA ARG A 147 -3.39 13.88 -27.70
C ARG A 147 -3.88 15.06 -26.88
N VAL A 148 -3.28 15.33 -25.73
CA VAL A 148 -3.63 16.47 -24.89
C VAL A 148 -3.17 17.79 -25.51
N ASP A 149 -1.97 17.87 -26.10
CA ASP A 149 -1.53 19.06 -26.84
C ASP A 149 -2.49 19.41 -27.98
N GLU A 150 -2.92 18.40 -28.74
CA GLU A 150 -3.90 18.57 -29.82
C GLU A 150 -5.23 19.11 -29.27
N LEU A 151 -5.82 18.44 -28.28
CA LEU A 151 -7.12 18.82 -27.71
C LEU A 151 -7.07 20.19 -27.02
N TRP A 152 -5.98 20.53 -26.34
CA TRP A 152 -5.82 21.83 -25.70
C TRP A 152 -5.76 22.98 -26.72
N ARG A 153 -5.24 22.73 -27.93
CA ARG A 153 -5.20 23.72 -29.01
C ARG A 153 -6.50 23.80 -29.81
N THR A 154 -7.17 22.67 -30.04
CA THR A 154 -8.30 22.59 -30.98
C THR A 154 -9.68 22.57 -30.31
N SER A 155 -9.75 22.10 -29.07
CA SER A 155 -11.01 21.85 -28.35
C SER A 155 -10.96 22.33 -26.89
N LYS A 156 -10.27 23.45 -26.64
CA LYS A 156 -10.06 23.98 -25.29
C LYS A 156 -11.37 24.29 -24.56
N GLU A 157 -12.35 24.85 -25.26
CA GLU A 157 -13.65 25.18 -24.66
C GLU A 157 -14.38 23.93 -24.16
N ASP A 158 -14.33 22.82 -24.91
CA ASP A 158 -14.90 21.53 -24.49
C ASP A 158 -14.18 20.97 -23.26
N ILE A 159 -12.85 21.13 -23.18
CA ILE A 159 -12.07 20.75 -22.00
C ILE A 159 -12.51 21.55 -20.78
N LEU A 160 -12.68 22.87 -20.91
CA LEU A 160 -13.10 23.73 -19.80
C LEU A 160 -14.50 23.37 -19.31
N LEU A 161 -15.44 23.09 -20.22
CA LEU A 161 -16.79 22.63 -19.87
C LEU A 161 -16.75 21.27 -19.16
N SER A 162 -15.93 20.34 -19.64
CA SER A 162 -15.73 19.03 -18.99
C SER A 162 -15.15 19.17 -17.59
N ALA A 163 -14.17 20.06 -17.42
CA ALA A 163 -13.55 20.33 -16.12
C ALA A 163 -14.53 20.97 -15.13
N ASP A 164 -15.37 21.91 -15.59
CA ASP A 164 -16.42 22.52 -14.76
C ASP A 164 -17.48 21.49 -14.34
N ASP A 165 -17.88 20.59 -15.23
CA ASP A 165 -18.79 19.50 -14.88
C ASP A 165 -18.21 18.60 -13.79
N MET A 166 -16.92 18.26 -13.92
CA MET A 166 -16.22 17.43 -12.95
C MET A 166 -16.16 18.07 -11.56
N VAL A 167 -15.82 19.37 -11.48
CA VAL A 167 -15.81 20.11 -10.21
C VAL A 167 -17.20 20.14 -9.56
N ARG A 168 -18.28 20.30 -10.34
CA ARG A 168 -19.65 20.24 -9.82
C ARG A 168 -19.97 18.87 -9.22
N ARG A 169 -19.60 17.78 -9.89
CA ARG A 169 -19.83 16.41 -9.38
C ARG A 169 -19.07 16.15 -8.09
N ILE A 170 -17.80 16.56 -8.02
CA ILE A 170 -16.98 16.44 -6.80
C ILE A 170 -17.63 17.19 -5.64
N SER A 171 -18.07 18.43 -5.87
CA SER A 171 -18.73 19.27 -4.86
C SER A 171 -20.05 18.68 -4.37
N GLN A 172 -20.82 18.02 -5.25
CA GLN A 172 -22.06 17.34 -4.88
C GLN A 172 -21.81 16.08 -4.05
N SER A 173 -20.73 15.35 -4.32
CA SER A 173 -20.37 14.15 -3.55
C SER A 173 -19.83 14.47 -2.14
N SER A 174 -19.21 15.64 -1.97
CA SER A 174 -18.61 16.09 -0.71
C SER A 174 -19.59 16.85 0.19
N ASN A 175 -20.71 17.33 -0.35
CA ASN A 175 -21.83 17.83 0.43
C ASN A 175 -22.66 16.68 1.02
N GLY A 176 -22.07 15.96 1.98
CA GLY A 176 -22.86 15.16 2.90
C GLY A 176 -23.91 16.06 3.57
N GLN A 177 -25.18 15.67 3.53
CA GLN A 177 -26.22 16.41 4.24
C GLN A 177 -25.86 16.46 5.72
N SER A 178 -25.67 17.67 6.26
CA SER A 178 -25.61 17.87 7.71
C SER A 178 -26.89 17.34 8.34
N GLY A 179 -26.76 16.33 9.20
CA GLY A 179 -27.90 15.70 9.85
C GLY A 179 -27.46 14.90 11.06
N GLU A 180 -28.40 14.61 11.96
CA GLU A 180 -28.13 13.75 13.12
C GLU A 180 -27.79 12.33 12.65
N ILE A 181 -26.77 11.72 13.26
CA ILE A 181 -26.46 10.30 13.07
C ILE A 181 -27.61 9.50 13.69
N ARG A 182 -28.46 8.95 12.84
CA ARG A 182 -29.59 8.10 13.25
C ARG A 182 -29.10 6.66 13.47
N GLU A 183 -29.73 5.96 14.41
CA GLU A 183 -29.40 4.56 14.73
C GLU A 183 -29.46 3.64 13.50
N ASN A 184 -30.35 3.92 12.55
CA ASN A 184 -30.46 3.17 11.30
C ASN A 184 -29.19 3.22 10.43
N VAL A 185 -28.28 4.16 10.67
CA VAL A 185 -26.99 4.25 9.96
C VAL A 185 -26.14 3.03 10.29
N PHE A 186 -26.12 2.57 11.54
CA PHE A 186 -25.32 1.40 11.93
C PHE A 186 -25.82 0.12 11.25
N TYR A 187 -27.15 -0.11 11.23
CA TYR A 187 -27.74 -1.24 10.51
C TYR A 187 -27.42 -1.19 9.01
N LYS A 188 -27.59 -0.02 8.37
CA LYS A 188 -27.27 0.16 6.95
C LYS A 188 -25.79 -0.08 6.66
N THR A 189 -24.90 0.40 7.53
CA THR A 189 -23.45 0.14 7.39
C THR A 189 -23.17 -1.35 7.48
N LYS A 190 -23.76 -2.08 8.43
CA LYS A 190 -23.61 -3.55 8.52
C LYS A 190 -24.15 -4.24 7.27
N GLU A 191 -25.28 -3.81 6.72
CA GLU A 191 -25.85 -4.37 5.48
C GLU A 191 -24.92 -4.14 4.28
N ILE A 192 -24.35 -2.94 4.14
CA ILE A 192 -23.41 -2.60 3.06
C ILE A 192 -22.13 -3.45 3.20
N LEU A 193 -21.56 -3.53 4.40
CA LEU A 193 -20.38 -4.34 4.65
C LEU A 193 -20.66 -5.82 4.37
N GLY A 194 -21.81 -6.34 4.81
CA GLY A 194 -22.24 -7.71 4.54
C GLY A 194 -22.35 -8.02 3.04
N LYS A 195 -22.87 -7.10 2.22
CA LYS A 195 -22.92 -7.27 0.76
C LYS A 195 -21.54 -7.29 0.09
N SER A 196 -20.58 -6.57 0.67
CA SER A 196 -19.20 -6.55 0.16
C SER A 196 -18.32 -7.65 0.74
N TYR A 197 -18.80 -8.37 1.76
CA TYR A 197 -17.99 -9.33 2.51
C TYR A 197 -17.71 -10.59 1.69
N ASP A 198 -16.45 -11.02 1.72
CA ASP A 198 -16.01 -12.25 1.09
C ASP A 198 -16.15 -13.41 2.06
N GLU A 199 -17.22 -14.19 1.94
CA GLU A 199 -17.46 -15.33 2.84
C GLU A 199 -16.39 -16.43 2.74
N VAL A 200 -15.68 -16.54 1.61
CA VAL A 200 -14.69 -17.61 1.39
C VAL A 200 -13.34 -17.22 1.99
N PHE A 201 -12.83 -16.03 1.64
CA PHE A 201 -11.49 -15.58 2.01
C PHE A 201 -11.47 -14.48 3.07
N GLY A 202 -12.62 -14.07 3.61
CA GLY A 202 -12.72 -12.96 4.56
C GLY A 202 -12.35 -11.61 3.92
N GLY A 203 -12.59 -10.50 4.61
CA GLY A 203 -12.39 -9.16 4.07
C GLY A 203 -13.52 -8.68 3.18
N PHE A 204 -13.30 -7.58 2.48
CA PHE A 204 -14.34 -6.86 1.75
C PHE A 204 -13.88 -6.55 0.32
N GLY A 205 -14.77 -6.76 -0.65
CA GLY A 205 -14.49 -6.56 -2.07
C GLY A 205 -13.78 -7.74 -2.74
N ASN A 206 -13.35 -7.51 -3.98
CA ASN A 206 -12.57 -8.44 -4.80
C ASN A 206 -11.08 -8.04 -4.79
N SER A 207 -10.28 -8.56 -5.72
CA SER A 207 -8.89 -8.14 -5.91
C SER A 207 -8.75 -6.74 -6.54
N PRO A 208 -7.73 -5.96 -6.17
CA PRO A 208 -6.83 -6.16 -5.02
C PRO A 208 -7.55 -5.95 -3.67
N LYS A 209 -7.15 -6.69 -2.64
CA LYS A 209 -7.74 -6.63 -1.29
C LYS A 209 -6.86 -5.92 -0.29
N PHE A 210 -7.45 -4.95 0.40
CA PHE A 210 -6.78 -4.13 1.42
C PHE A 210 -7.21 -4.55 2.85
N PRO A 211 -6.31 -4.48 3.84
CA PRO A 211 -6.60 -4.72 5.25
C PRO A 211 -7.35 -3.52 5.88
N ILE A 212 -8.63 -3.36 5.53
CA ILE A 212 -9.47 -2.23 5.98
C ILE A 212 -9.90 -2.41 7.45
N ALA A 213 -8.96 -2.22 8.39
CA ALA A 213 -9.15 -2.50 9.82
C ALA A 213 -10.31 -1.73 10.48
N HIS A 214 -10.64 -0.53 9.99
CA HIS A 214 -11.74 0.26 10.56
C HIS A 214 -13.11 -0.39 10.35
N ASN A 215 -13.30 -1.16 9.27
CA ASN A 215 -14.50 -1.98 9.09
C ASN A 215 -14.59 -3.05 10.19
N LEU A 216 -13.44 -3.60 10.60
CA LEU A 216 -13.38 -4.61 11.67
C LEU A 216 -13.69 -4.00 13.03
N TYR A 217 -13.21 -2.77 13.33
CA TYR A 217 -13.58 -2.06 14.55
C TYR A 217 -15.08 -1.83 14.65
N PHE A 218 -15.67 -1.38 13.52
CA PHE A 218 -17.10 -1.17 13.42
C PHE A 218 -17.87 -2.48 13.66
N LEU A 219 -17.50 -3.57 12.98
CA LEU A 219 -18.18 -4.86 13.13
C LEU A 219 -18.03 -5.46 14.52
N MET A 220 -16.88 -5.32 15.16
CA MET A 220 -16.69 -5.72 16.57
C MET A 220 -17.60 -4.93 17.51
N SER A 221 -17.68 -3.62 17.32
CA SER A 221 -18.56 -2.74 18.11
C SER A 221 -20.03 -3.06 17.86
N TYR A 222 -20.42 -3.22 16.59
CA TYR A 222 -21.77 -3.58 16.18
C TYR A 222 -22.20 -4.91 16.79
N SER A 223 -21.34 -5.93 16.70
CA SER A 223 -21.57 -7.24 17.30
C SER A 223 -21.80 -7.16 18.81
N TYR A 224 -20.99 -6.36 19.52
CA TYR A 224 -21.15 -6.18 20.97
C TYR A 224 -22.47 -5.50 21.35
N PHE A 225 -22.84 -4.40 20.67
CA PHE A 225 -24.04 -3.63 21.03
C PHE A 225 -25.36 -4.26 20.55
N HIS A 226 -25.33 -5.10 19.51
CA HIS A 226 -26.53 -5.69 18.91
C HIS A 226 -26.60 -7.21 19.06
N GLU A 227 -25.67 -7.83 19.79
CA GLU A 227 -25.55 -9.28 19.96
C GLU A 227 -25.49 -10.04 18.61
N ASP A 228 -24.92 -9.42 17.58
CA ASP A 228 -24.87 -9.96 16.21
C ASP A 228 -23.60 -10.82 16.03
N SER A 229 -23.76 -12.14 16.15
CA SER A 229 -22.65 -13.10 15.99
C SER A 229 -22.07 -13.12 14.58
N ASP A 230 -22.87 -12.80 13.57
CA ASP A 230 -22.45 -12.79 12.17
C ASP A 230 -21.33 -11.77 11.92
N SER A 231 -21.48 -10.56 12.46
CA SER A 231 -20.46 -9.50 12.36
C SER A 231 -19.15 -9.92 13.01
N MET A 232 -19.20 -10.61 14.16
CA MET A 232 -17.99 -11.15 14.77
C MET A 232 -17.40 -12.29 13.93
N GLY A 233 -18.24 -13.13 13.32
CA GLY A 233 -17.82 -14.16 12.35
C GLY A 233 -17.03 -13.56 11.18
N MET A 234 -17.50 -12.44 10.63
CA MET A 234 -16.81 -11.69 9.57
C MET A 234 -15.43 -11.22 10.03
N VAL A 235 -15.34 -10.66 11.24
CA VAL A 235 -14.07 -10.20 11.82
C VAL A 235 -13.08 -11.35 11.99
N LYS A 236 -13.49 -12.43 12.65
CA LYS A 236 -12.62 -13.59 12.92
C LYS A 236 -12.08 -14.20 11.63
N ARG A 237 -12.94 -14.41 10.63
CA ARG A 237 -12.52 -14.98 9.34
C ARG A 237 -11.56 -14.05 8.61
N THR A 238 -11.83 -12.76 8.58
CA THR A 238 -10.96 -11.76 7.93
C THR A 238 -9.57 -11.74 8.57
N LEU A 239 -9.49 -11.60 9.89
CA LEU A 239 -8.21 -11.59 10.61
C LEU A 239 -7.45 -12.91 10.46
N LYS A 240 -8.15 -14.05 10.52
CA LYS A 240 -7.50 -15.36 10.33
C LYS A 240 -6.97 -15.54 8.91
N LYS A 241 -7.73 -15.13 7.89
CA LYS A 241 -7.32 -15.27 6.48
C LYS A 241 -6.15 -14.35 6.14
N MET A 242 -6.14 -13.10 6.63
CA MET A 242 -4.98 -12.22 6.46
C MET A 242 -3.74 -12.79 7.16
N GLY A 243 -3.82 -13.13 8.44
CA GLY A 243 -2.66 -13.62 9.20
C GLY A 243 -2.22 -15.06 8.90
N THR A 244 -2.90 -15.78 8.00
CA THR A 244 -2.45 -17.07 7.45
C THR A 244 -2.11 -16.99 5.96
N GLY A 245 -2.43 -15.87 5.31
CA GLY A 245 -2.09 -15.58 3.92
C GLY A 245 -0.64 -15.12 3.77
N GLY A 246 -0.25 -14.84 2.53
CA GLY A 246 1.04 -14.26 2.19
C GLY A 246 1.11 -12.74 2.34
N ILE A 247 -0.03 -12.07 2.60
CA ILE A 247 -0.03 -10.65 3.04
C ILE A 247 0.69 -10.47 4.38
N TYR A 248 0.77 -11.51 5.20
CA TYR A 248 1.54 -11.50 6.44
C TYR A 248 2.92 -12.12 6.19
N ASP A 249 3.99 -11.42 6.58
CA ASP A 249 5.36 -11.96 6.47
C ASP A 249 5.61 -12.99 7.58
N HIS A 250 5.53 -14.27 7.25
CA HIS A 250 5.70 -15.34 8.23
C HIS A 250 7.13 -15.49 8.79
N ILE A 251 8.13 -14.87 8.16
CA ILE A 251 9.54 -15.02 8.54
C ILE A 251 10.00 -13.87 9.43
N GLY A 252 9.71 -12.63 9.04
CA GLY A 252 10.08 -11.43 9.81
C GLY A 252 8.93 -10.62 10.35
N PHE A 253 7.70 -11.11 10.23
CA PHE A 253 6.48 -10.47 10.75
C PHE A 253 6.16 -9.13 10.10
N GLY A 254 5.04 -8.55 10.49
CA GLY A 254 4.43 -7.40 9.82
C GLY A 254 3.57 -7.81 8.62
N PHE A 255 2.62 -6.94 8.31
CA PHE A 255 1.71 -7.03 7.20
C PHE A 255 2.17 -6.16 6.03
N HIS A 256 2.17 -6.78 4.86
CA HIS A 256 2.23 -6.06 3.60
C HIS A 256 0.95 -5.25 3.38
N ARG A 257 1.06 -4.18 2.61
CA ARG A 257 0.03 -3.16 2.44
C ARG A 257 -1.30 -3.71 1.94
N TYR A 258 -1.26 -4.58 0.94
CA TYR A 258 -2.45 -5.20 0.36
C TYR A 258 -2.10 -6.49 -0.37
N SER A 259 -3.11 -7.31 -0.66
CA SER A 259 -2.99 -8.47 -1.53
C SER A 259 -3.49 -8.14 -2.92
N THR A 260 -2.75 -8.50 -3.95
CA THR A 260 -3.14 -8.28 -5.34
C THR A 260 -4.19 -9.28 -5.80
N ASP A 261 -4.33 -10.39 -5.06
CA ASP A 261 -5.34 -11.42 -5.26
C ASP A 261 -6.46 -11.36 -4.21
N ARG A 262 -7.45 -12.25 -4.36
CA ARG A 262 -8.62 -12.33 -3.47
C ARG A 262 -8.32 -13.15 -2.20
N GLU A 263 -7.34 -14.04 -2.31
CA GLU A 263 -6.98 -15.09 -1.36
C GLU A 263 -6.13 -14.61 -0.19
N TRP A 264 -5.59 -13.39 -0.27
CA TRP A 264 -4.55 -12.86 0.61
C TRP A 264 -3.18 -13.53 0.42
N LEU A 265 -2.93 -14.12 -0.76
CA LEU A 265 -1.70 -14.87 -1.02
C LEU A 265 -0.60 -13.98 -1.61
N VAL A 266 -0.87 -13.23 -2.68
CA VAL A 266 0.14 -12.41 -3.36
C VAL A 266 0.16 -10.99 -2.80
N PRO A 267 1.13 -10.61 -1.95
CA PRO A 267 1.22 -9.25 -1.44
C PRO A 267 1.75 -8.28 -2.51
N HIS A 268 1.35 -7.03 -2.39
CA HIS A 268 2.21 -5.92 -2.79
C HIS A 268 3.17 -5.66 -1.62
N PHE A 269 4.46 -5.98 -1.80
CA PHE A 269 5.41 -6.28 -0.71
C PHE A 269 5.81 -5.10 0.20
N GLU A 270 5.30 -3.91 -0.10
CA GLU A 270 5.42 -2.72 0.73
C GLU A 270 4.82 -2.94 2.14
N LYS A 271 5.45 -2.39 3.17
CA LYS A 271 4.91 -2.39 4.55
C LYS A 271 4.84 -0.97 5.09
N MET A 272 3.67 -0.61 5.63
CA MET A 272 3.36 0.75 6.06
C MET A 272 3.08 0.82 7.56
N LEU A 273 3.65 1.82 8.24
CA LEU A 273 3.46 2.01 9.68
C LEU A 273 1.97 2.10 10.06
N TYR A 274 1.17 2.82 9.26
CA TYR A 274 -0.26 2.99 9.57
C TYR A 274 -1.05 1.69 9.40
N ASP A 275 -0.67 0.82 8.46
CA ASP A 275 -1.32 -0.49 8.27
C ASP A 275 -1.02 -1.39 9.47
N GLU A 276 0.24 -1.42 9.93
CA GLU A 276 0.64 -2.10 11.17
C GLU A 276 -0.10 -1.56 12.39
N ALA A 277 -0.17 -0.23 12.54
CA ALA A 277 -0.84 0.41 13.67
C ALA A 277 -2.31 0.01 13.74
N LEU A 278 -3.00 0.04 12.59
CA LEU A 278 -4.41 -0.29 12.52
C LEU A 278 -4.64 -1.80 12.75
N LEU A 279 -3.82 -2.67 12.17
CA LEU A 279 -3.94 -4.10 12.42
C LEU A 279 -3.61 -4.47 13.87
N LEU A 280 -2.62 -3.84 14.49
CA LEU A 280 -2.31 -4.02 15.92
C LEU A 280 -3.53 -3.77 16.81
N LYS A 281 -4.27 -2.69 16.54
CA LYS A 281 -5.53 -2.37 17.24
C LYS A 281 -6.60 -3.40 16.95
N ALA A 282 -6.75 -3.85 15.70
CA ALA A 282 -7.75 -4.85 15.32
C ALA A 282 -7.51 -6.19 16.04
N TYR A 283 -6.28 -6.70 16.02
CA TYR A 283 -5.89 -7.94 16.69
C TYR A 283 -5.98 -7.81 18.22
N THR A 284 -5.61 -6.66 18.79
CA THR A 284 -5.76 -6.41 20.23
C THR A 284 -7.22 -6.46 20.67
N ASN A 285 -8.12 -5.80 19.92
CA ASN A 285 -9.55 -5.82 20.20
C ASN A 285 -10.15 -7.23 20.03
N ALA A 286 -9.76 -7.93 18.97
CA ALA A 286 -10.20 -9.31 18.73
C ALA A 286 -9.78 -10.24 19.87
N TRP A 287 -8.54 -10.12 20.37
CA TRP A 287 -8.11 -10.88 21.56
C TRP A 287 -8.91 -10.48 22.80
N GLN A 288 -9.16 -9.20 23.03
CA GLN A 288 -9.90 -8.73 24.20
C GLN A 288 -11.32 -9.33 24.25
N ILE A 289 -11.97 -9.48 23.10
CA ILE A 289 -13.32 -10.04 22.95
C ILE A 289 -13.31 -11.57 23.03
N THR A 290 -12.43 -12.23 22.27
CA THR A 290 -12.48 -13.70 22.06
C THR A 290 -11.60 -14.50 23.01
N ARG A 291 -10.50 -13.89 23.49
CA ARG A 291 -9.41 -14.55 24.24
C ARG A 291 -8.69 -15.67 23.48
N GLU A 292 -8.83 -15.75 22.16
CA GLU A 292 -8.10 -16.74 21.34
C GLU A 292 -6.61 -16.37 21.26
N GLU A 293 -5.72 -17.28 21.69
CA GLU A 293 -4.28 -17.03 21.75
C GLU A 293 -3.66 -16.69 20.39
N TYR A 294 -4.29 -17.11 19.29
CA TYR A 294 -3.90 -16.71 17.94
C TYR A 294 -3.82 -15.17 17.78
N TYR A 295 -4.84 -14.43 18.23
CA TYR A 295 -4.81 -12.96 18.10
C TYR A 295 -3.76 -12.32 19.01
N ARG A 296 -3.49 -12.93 20.18
CA ARG A 296 -2.39 -12.50 21.04
C ARG A 296 -1.04 -12.71 20.37
N LYS A 297 -0.82 -13.86 19.72
CA LYS A 297 0.39 -14.13 18.94
C LYS A 297 0.60 -13.02 17.90
N MET A 298 -0.42 -12.73 17.09
CA MET A 298 -0.34 -11.69 16.06
C MET A 298 -0.01 -10.30 16.62
N VAL A 299 -0.58 -9.91 17.78
CA VAL A 299 -0.22 -8.65 18.45
C VAL A 299 1.27 -8.57 18.75
N TYR A 300 1.85 -9.64 19.30
CA TYR A 300 3.26 -9.65 19.67
C TYR A 300 4.17 -9.60 18.44
N GLU A 301 3.79 -10.31 17.37
CA GLU A 301 4.57 -10.34 16.14
C GLU A 301 4.53 -9.00 15.38
N ILE A 302 3.38 -8.30 15.36
CA ILE A 302 3.30 -6.94 14.82
C ILE A 302 4.21 -5.98 15.62
N ILE A 303 4.14 -6.03 16.96
CA ILE A 303 4.98 -5.18 17.81
C ILE A 303 6.47 -5.49 17.60
N ASP A 304 6.84 -6.76 17.46
CA ASP A 304 8.21 -7.19 17.19
C ASP A 304 8.74 -6.61 15.87
N TYR A 305 7.96 -6.71 14.79
CA TYR A 305 8.30 -6.10 13.50
C TYR A 305 8.47 -4.59 13.61
N VAL A 306 7.47 -3.88 14.15
CA VAL A 306 7.51 -2.41 14.23
C VAL A 306 8.69 -1.94 15.10
N SER A 307 8.96 -2.63 16.21
CA SER A 307 10.06 -2.26 17.12
C SER A 307 11.43 -2.52 16.52
N ARG A 308 11.57 -3.57 15.70
CA ARG A 308 12.84 -3.93 15.07
C ARG A 308 13.11 -3.11 13.82
N GLU A 309 12.11 -2.93 12.97
CA GLU A 309 12.29 -2.34 11.64
C GLU A 309 11.95 -0.86 11.56
N LEU A 310 10.88 -0.42 12.23
CA LEU A 310 10.34 0.92 12.03
C LEU A 310 10.65 1.88 13.17
N LEU A 311 11.09 1.41 14.33
CA LEU A 311 11.48 2.28 15.44
C LEU A 311 12.79 3.03 15.11
N SER A 312 12.75 4.35 15.23
CA SER A 312 13.91 5.21 15.05
C SER A 312 14.82 5.17 16.29
N GLU A 313 16.13 5.30 16.09
CA GLU A 313 17.12 5.42 17.17
C GLU A 313 16.88 6.68 18.02
N ASP A 314 16.32 7.73 17.41
CA ASP A 314 15.98 9.00 18.07
C ASP A 314 14.56 9.01 18.70
N GLY A 315 13.85 7.87 18.64
CA GLY A 315 12.44 7.76 19.02
C GLY A 315 11.46 8.11 17.90
N GLY A 316 10.21 7.69 18.06
CA GLY A 316 9.21 7.69 16.99
C GLY A 316 9.46 6.59 15.95
N PHE A 317 8.60 6.53 14.94
CA PHE A 317 8.55 5.49 13.94
C PHE A 317 8.71 6.06 12.52
N TYR A 318 9.53 5.38 11.74
CA TYR A 318 9.66 5.52 10.29
C TYR A 318 8.38 5.11 9.58
N SER A 319 8.14 5.66 8.39
CA SER A 319 6.84 5.59 7.73
C SER A 319 6.61 4.25 7.02
N ALA A 320 7.64 3.68 6.37
CA ALA A 320 7.46 2.51 5.52
C ALA A 320 8.75 1.74 5.17
N GLU A 321 8.57 0.53 4.65
CA GLU A 321 9.55 -0.23 3.87
C GLU A 321 9.04 -0.47 2.43
N ASP A 322 9.94 -0.31 1.46
CA ASP A 322 9.66 -0.45 0.03
C ASP A 322 9.24 -1.89 -0.34
N ALA A 323 8.46 -2.02 -1.41
CA ALA A 323 8.15 -3.30 -2.02
C ALA A 323 9.38 -3.89 -2.76
N ASP A 324 10.26 -3.01 -3.25
CA ASP A 324 11.40 -3.37 -4.09
C ASP A 324 12.68 -3.58 -3.27
N SER A 325 13.41 -4.64 -3.62
CA SER A 325 14.83 -4.77 -3.29
C SER A 325 15.62 -5.04 -4.55
N GLU A 326 16.71 -4.28 -4.74
CA GLU A 326 17.52 -4.29 -5.97
C GLU A 326 16.68 -4.03 -7.25
N GLY A 327 15.63 -3.20 -7.12
CA GLY A 327 14.72 -2.85 -8.22
C GLY A 327 13.78 -3.98 -8.67
N ILE A 328 13.63 -5.03 -7.84
CA ILE A 328 12.72 -6.14 -8.09
C ILE A 328 11.75 -6.26 -6.90
N GLU A 329 10.46 -6.14 -7.18
CA GLU A 329 9.40 -6.30 -6.18
C GLU A 329 9.46 -7.69 -5.53
N GLY A 330 9.39 -7.73 -4.20
CA GLY A 330 9.29 -8.98 -3.43
C GLY A 330 10.58 -9.79 -3.32
N LYS A 331 11.67 -9.42 -4.02
CA LYS A 331 12.94 -10.17 -4.06
C LYS A 331 13.47 -10.51 -2.67
N PHE A 332 13.35 -9.60 -1.71
CA PHE A 332 13.77 -9.80 -0.33
C PHE A 332 12.98 -10.92 0.36
N TYR A 333 11.70 -11.09 0.05
CA TYR A 333 10.75 -11.95 0.75
C TYR A 333 10.54 -13.33 0.12
N LEU A 334 10.76 -13.44 -1.18
CA LEU A 334 10.50 -14.64 -1.98
C LEU A 334 11.59 -15.72 -1.80
N TRP A 335 11.18 -16.99 -1.94
CA TRP A 335 12.08 -18.15 -1.75
C TRP A 335 11.94 -19.19 -2.84
N LYS A 336 13.05 -19.81 -3.24
CA LYS A 336 13.00 -21.03 -4.07
C LYS A 336 12.92 -22.27 -3.20
N ALA A 337 12.19 -23.29 -3.66
CA ALA A 337 12.15 -24.59 -2.99
C ALA A 337 13.54 -25.21 -2.78
N SER A 338 14.43 -25.06 -3.76
CA SER A 338 15.82 -25.51 -3.67
C SER A 338 16.62 -24.78 -2.59
N GLU A 339 16.41 -23.48 -2.45
CA GLU A 339 17.07 -22.63 -1.44
C GLU A 339 16.60 -23.02 -0.03
N LEU A 340 15.30 -23.21 0.16
CA LEU A 340 14.75 -23.67 1.44
C LEU A 340 15.31 -25.04 1.84
N ARG A 341 15.48 -25.95 0.87
CA ARG A 341 16.07 -27.28 1.13
C ARG A 341 17.54 -27.20 1.53
N GLU A 342 18.30 -26.30 0.91
CA GLU A 342 19.70 -26.07 1.24
C GLU A 342 19.86 -25.51 2.67
N VAL A 343 19.01 -24.55 3.06
CA VAL A 343 19.06 -23.93 4.39
C VAL A 343 18.59 -24.89 5.50
N LEU A 344 17.54 -25.67 5.25
CA LEU A 344 16.83 -26.41 6.31
C LEU A 344 17.22 -27.89 6.41
N GLY A 345 17.77 -28.49 5.36
CA GLY A 345 18.10 -29.92 5.35
C GLY A 345 16.88 -30.78 5.71
N ASP A 346 16.99 -31.56 6.79
CA ASP A 346 15.94 -32.47 7.26
C ASP A 346 14.64 -31.77 7.68
N ASP A 347 14.72 -30.48 8.06
CA ASP A 347 13.54 -29.69 8.45
C ASP A 347 12.74 -29.16 7.25
N TYR A 348 13.25 -29.34 6.02
CA TYR A 348 12.59 -28.86 4.78
C TYR A 348 11.18 -29.43 4.60
N GLU A 349 10.95 -30.72 4.88
CA GLU A 349 9.64 -31.33 4.66
C GLU A 349 8.57 -30.76 5.61
N LEU A 350 8.95 -30.43 6.85
CA LEU A 350 8.05 -29.74 7.78
C LEU A 350 7.77 -28.31 7.31
N CYS A 351 8.80 -27.58 6.89
CA CYS A 351 8.68 -26.23 6.31
C CYS A 351 7.75 -26.24 5.10
N LYS A 352 7.97 -27.14 4.15
CA LYS A 352 7.18 -27.28 2.93
C LYS A 352 5.70 -27.51 3.24
N LYS A 353 5.42 -28.38 4.21
CA LYS A 353 4.06 -28.70 4.63
C LYS A 353 3.38 -27.55 5.37
N TYR A 354 4.11 -26.86 6.24
CA TYR A 354 3.56 -25.77 7.05
C TYR A 354 3.38 -24.47 6.25
N PHE A 355 4.38 -24.10 5.45
CA PHE A 355 4.39 -22.87 4.65
C PHE A 355 3.91 -23.06 3.21
N CYS A 356 3.30 -24.22 2.91
CA CYS A 356 2.66 -24.52 1.64
C CYS A 356 3.57 -24.32 0.41
N VAL A 357 4.86 -24.67 0.56
CA VAL A 357 5.88 -24.50 -0.47
C VAL A 357 5.61 -25.44 -1.64
N LYS A 358 5.69 -24.92 -2.87
CA LYS A 358 5.60 -25.68 -4.11
C LYS A 358 6.97 -25.76 -4.78
N GLU A 359 7.30 -26.93 -5.32
CA GLU A 359 8.58 -27.12 -6.03
C GLU A 359 8.65 -26.23 -7.27
N GLU A 360 7.51 -26.02 -7.93
CA GLU A 360 7.32 -25.16 -9.09
C GLU A 360 7.11 -23.67 -8.76
N GLY A 361 7.05 -23.29 -7.47
CA GLY A 361 6.69 -21.95 -7.03
C GLY A 361 5.19 -21.72 -6.87
N ASN A 362 4.81 -20.75 -6.05
CA ASN A 362 3.43 -20.30 -5.86
C ASN A 362 3.23 -18.80 -6.14
N TYR A 363 4.31 -18.05 -6.41
CA TYR A 363 4.26 -16.63 -6.75
C TYR A 363 4.01 -16.43 -8.25
N ARG A 364 3.02 -15.60 -8.57
CA ARG A 364 2.72 -15.17 -9.93
C ARG A 364 3.08 -13.69 -10.06
N ASP A 365 4.15 -13.42 -10.79
CA ASP A 365 4.65 -12.06 -11.03
C ASP A 365 3.59 -11.22 -11.77
N GLU A 366 3.26 -10.04 -11.24
CA GLU A 366 2.17 -9.20 -11.76
C GLU A 366 2.44 -8.67 -13.16
N ARG A 367 3.70 -8.32 -13.43
CA ARG A 367 4.13 -7.71 -14.70
C ARG A 367 4.06 -8.72 -15.85
N THR A 368 4.48 -9.96 -15.60
CA THR A 368 4.55 -11.03 -16.60
C THR A 368 3.33 -11.94 -16.59
N GLY A 369 2.58 -11.97 -15.48
CA GLY A 369 1.47 -12.87 -15.24
C GLY A 369 1.87 -14.35 -15.17
N LYS A 370 3.14 -14.66 -14.90
CA LYS A 370 3.69 -16.02 -14.92
C LYS A 370 4.28 -16.41 -13.57
N PHE A 371 4.29 -17.72 -13.31
CA PHE A 371 5.09 -18.29 -12.23
C PHE A 371 6.57 -18.23 -12.61
N ASN A 372 7.41 -17.82 -11.65
CA ASN A 372 8.86 -17.66 -11.83
C ASN A 372 9.68 -18.68 -11.01
N GLY A 373 9.02 -19.63 -10.34
CA GLY A 373 9.64 -20.63 -9.47
C GLY A 373 9.77 -20.20 -8.00
N ASP A 374 9.38 -18.96 -7.68
CA ASP A 374 9.47 -18.45 -6.32
C ASP A 374 8.20 -18.77 -5.51
N ASN A 375 8.38 -18.83 -4.19
CA ASN A 375 7.35 -19.08 -3.21
C ASN A 375 7.21 -17.88 -2.27
N ILE A 376 5.97 -17.50 -2.03
CA ILE A 376 5.51 -16.76 -0.87
C ILE A 376 5.21 -17.80 0.21
N LEU A 377 5.86 -17.69 1.36
CA LEU A 377 5.61 -18.57 2.50
C LEU A 377 4.33 -18.14 3.19
N HIS A 378 3.37 -19.06 3.34
CA HIS A 378 2.10 -18.78 3.99
C HIS A 378 1.57 -20.02 4.70
N SER A 379 0.79 -19.87 5.77
CA SER A 379 0.27 -20.99 6.56
C SER A 379 -1.20 -21.30 6.26
N GLY A 380 -1.66 -20.99 5.05
CA GLY A 380 -3.08 -20.98 4.66
C GLY A 380 -3.60 -22.25 3.99
N CYS A 381 -2.75 -23.28 3.79
CA CYS A 381 -3.16 -24.53 3.15
C CYS A 381 -3.97 -25.44 4.08
N GLU A 382 -4.68 -26.40 3.48
CA GLU A 382 -5.55 -27.37 4.16
C GLU A 382 -4.89 -28.03 5.38
N TYR A 383 -3.59 -28.30 5.32
CA TYR A 383 -2.86 -28.90 6.44
C TYR A 383 -2.91 -28.08 7.74
N VAL A 384 -2.86 -26.75 7.65
CA VAL A 384 -2.91 -25.84 8.80
C VAL A 384 -4.35 -25.38 9.08
N ALA A 385 -5.23 -25.42 8.06
CA ALA A 385 -6.63 -25.02 8.17
C ALA A 385 -7.47 -25.94 9.07
N VAL A 386 -7.01 -27.18 9.34
CA VAL A 386 -7.74 -28.16 10.17
C VAL A 386 -7.71 -27.81 11.67
N ASP A 387 -6.87 -26.86 12.09
CA ASP A 387 -6.83 -26.11 13.35
C ASP A 387 -5.37 -26.03 13.84
N MET A 388 -4.85 -24.82 14.07
CA MET A 388 -3.48 -24.63 14.59
C MET A 388 -3.29 -25.27 15.96
N ASP A 389 -4.38 -25.49 16.69
CA ASP A 389 -4.37 -26.15 18.00
C ASP A 389 -4.10 -27.66 17.88
N LEU A 390 -4.20 -28.24 16.68
CA LEU A 390 -3.85 -29.63 16.39
C LEU A 390 -2.39 -29.84 16.01
N ILE A 391 -1.63 -28.76 15.78
CA ILE A 391 -0.18 -28.85 15.58
C ILE A 391 0.45 -29.13 16.95
N SER A 392 1.23 -30.21 17.03
CA SER A 392 1.88 -30.59 18.28
C SER A 392 2.81 -29.49 18.78
N GLU A 393 2.98 -29.33 20.10
CA GLU A 393 3.95 -28.35 20.64
C GLU A 393 5.38 -28.61 20.17
N VAL A 394 5.72 -29.87 19.89
CA VAL A 394 7.01 -30.23 19.28
C VAL A 394 7.14 -29.61 17.90
N ASP A 395 6.10 -29.70 17.07
CA ASP A 395 6.10 -29.10 15.73
C ASP A 395 6.08 -27.57 15.79
N LYS A 396 5.36 -26.95 16.73
CA LYS A 396 5.37 -25.49 16.91
C LYS A 396 6.78 -24.98 17.23
N ASN A 397 7.49 -25.63 18.16
CA ASN A 397 8.87 -25.27 18.49
C ASN A 397 9.81 -25.44 17.29
N LYS A 398 9.65 -26.52 16.51
CA LYS A 398 10.44 -26.73 15.28
C LYS A 398 10.15 -25.66 14.22
N ILE A 399 8.88 -25.29 14.03
CA ILE A 399 8.49 -24.24 13.10
C ILE A 399 9.14 -22.90 13.48
N GLU A 400 9.19 -22.55 14.77
CA GLU A 400 9.89 -21.34 15.22
C GLU A 400 11.40 -21.40 14.99
N LEU A 401 12.03 -22.57 15.11
CA LEU A 401 13.45 -22.76 14.76
C LEU A 401 13.67 -22.59 13.25
N ILE A 402 12.83 -23.22 12.42
CA ILE A 402 12.84 -23.05 10.95
C ILE A 402 12.71 -21.58 10.59
N ARG A 403 11.72 -20.87 11.16
CA ARG A 403 11.50 -19.44 10.93
C ARG A 403 12.75 -18.62 11.24
N LYS A 404 13.39 -18.87 12.38
CA LYS A 404 14.63 -18.17 12.78
C LYS A 404 15.79 -18.43 11.82
N SER A 405 16.00 -19.69 11.42
CA SER A 405 17.04 -20.03 10.43
C SER A 405 16.80 -19.32 9.10
N LEU A 406 15.56 -19.28 8.61
CA LEU A 406 15.19 -18.54 7.40
C LEU A 406 15.36 -17.03 7.58
N PHE A 407 15.02 -16.50 8.75
CA PHE A 407 15.21 -15.08 9.07
C PHE A 407 16.69 -14.71 9.04
N GLU A 408 17.57 -15.48 9.68
CA GLU A 408 19.03 -15.24 9.67
C GLU A 408 19.63 -15.21 8.26
N VAL A 409 19.18 -16.11 7.38
CA VAL A 409 19.59 -16.12 5.96
C VAL A 409 19.04 -14.89 5.24
N ARG A 410 17.78 -14.52 5.48
CA ARG A 410 17.14 -13.38 4.83
C ARG A 410 17.78 -12.05 5.19
N GLU A 411 18.24 -11.89 6.43
CA GLU A 411 18.97 -10.69 6.89
C GLU A 411 20.30 -10.45 6.16
N GLN A 412 20.82 -11.45 5.44
CA GLN A 412 22.01 -11.27 4.58
C GLN A 412 21.68 -10.75 3.18
N ARG A 413 20.39 -10.65 2.82
CA ARG A 413 19.94 -10.10 1.54
C ARG A 413 19.98 -8.58 1.58
N VAL A 414 19.97 -7.95 0.40
CA VAL A 414 19.79 -6.49 0.33
C VAL A 414 18.39 -6.16 0.83
N HIS A 415 18.29 -5.35 1.89
CA HIS A 415 17.01 -4.92 2.43
C HIS A 415 16.29 -3.97 1.46
N PRO A 416 14.95 -3.97 1.44
CA PRO A 416 14.18 -2.92 0.81
C PRO A 416 14.54 -1.54 1.38
N PHE A 417 14.34 -0.49 0.58
CA PHE A 417 14.55 0.87 1.05
C PHE A 417 13.59 1.19 2.21
N LYS A 418 14.12 1.84 3.25
CA LYS A 418 13.35 2.26 4.43
C LYS A 418 13.07 3.75 4.35
N ASP A 419 11.80 4.13 4.30
CA ASP A 419 11.39 5.52 4.35
C ASP A 419 11.43 6.03 5.79
N LYS A 420 12.44 6.85 6.09
CA LYS A 420 12.73 7.34 7.42
C LYS A 420 11.92 8.58 7.82
N LYS A 421 10.89 8.97 7.08
CA LYS A 421 10.00 10.06 7.49
C LYS A 421 9.28 9.70 8.79
N ILE A 422 9.25 10.64 9.73
CA ILE A 422 8.48 10.53 10.98
C ILE A 422 7.24 11.40 10.82
N LEU A 423 6.13 10.78 10.43
CA LEU A 423 4.86 11.44 10.22
C LEU A 423 4.04 11.43 11.52
N THR A 424 3.69 12.62 12.02
CA THR A 424 3.06 12.78 13.35
C THR A 424 1.73 12.03 13.47
N ASP A 425 0.92 12.03 12.41
CA ASP A 425 -0.36 11.32 12.34
C ASP A 425 -0.19 9.81 12.40
N TRP A 426 0.74 9.23 11.63
CA TRP A 426 0.98 7.78 11.62
C TRP A 426 1.62 7.30 12.92
N ASN A 427 2.54 8.10 13.47
CA ASN A 427 3.10 7.87 14.80
C ASN A 427 1.99 7.91 15.87
N GLY A 428 1.06 8.86 15.79
CA GLY A 428 -0.09 8.94 16.68
C GLY A 428 -0.97 7.67 16.64
N LEU A 429 -1.21 7.11 15.45
CA LEU A 429 -1.92 5.84 15.30
C LEU A 429 -1.15 4.68 15.96
N MET A 430 0.15 4.57 15.72
CA MET A 430 0.97 3.50 16.31
C MET A 430 1.03 3.61 17.84
N MET A 431 1.25 4.81 18.36
CA MET A 431 1.26 5.09 19.81
C MET A 431 -0.07 4.74 20.45
N GLU A 432 -1.21 5.08 19.82
CA GLU A 432 -2.55 4.71 20.31
C GLU A 432 -2.69 3.19 20.42
N SER A 433 -2.30 2.47 19.36
CA SER A 433 -2.40 1.01 19.29
C SER A 433 -1.49 0.31 20.30
N LEU A 434 -0.26 0.78 20.48
CA LEU A 434 0.68 0.28 21.49
C LEU A 434 0.20 0.56 22.91
N ALA A 435 -0.33 1.76 23.18
CA ALA A 435 -0.91 2.09 24.49
C ALA A 435 -2.12 1.20 24.82
N LEU A 436 -2.99 0.95 23.82
CA LEU A 436 -4.10 0.02 23.95
C LEU A 436 -3.60 -1.40 24.24
N ALA A 437 -2.64 -1.92 23.47
CA ALA A 437 -2.06 -3.24 23.67
C ALA A 437 -1.41 -3.36 25.05
N GLY A 438 -0.60 -2.38 25.46
CA GLY A 438 0.05 -2.38 26.77
C GLY A 438 -0.95 -2.39 27.92
N ARG A 439 -2.07 -1.66 27.80
CA ARG A 439 -3.18 -1.71 28.76
C ARG A 439 -3.87 -3.08 28.79
N VAL A 440 -4.23 -3.61 27.62
CA VAL A 440 -4.99 -4.86 27.46
C VAL A 440 -4.19 -6.08 27.93
N PHE A 441 -2.90 -6.15 27.58
CA PHE A 441 -1.99 -7.24 27.94
C PHE A 441 -1.22 -7.00 29.25
N ARG A 442 -1.39 -5.83 29.89
CA ARG A 442 -0.65 -5.41 31.09
C ARG A 442 0.87 -5.50 30.89
N LYS A 443 1.34 -5.05 29.73
CA LYS A 443 2.76 -5.09 29.31
C LYS A 443 3.33 -3.68 29.25
N ARG A 444 4.12 -3.32 30.26
CA ARG A 444 4.80 -2.03 30.34
C ARG A 444 5.75 -1.77 29.16
N ALA A 445 6.42 -2.80 28.66
CA ALA A 445 7.29 -2.70 27.49
C ALA A 445 6.55 -2.13 26.26
N PHE A 446 5.26 -2.48 26.05
CA PHE A 446 4.49 -1.96 24.92
C PHE A 446 4.18 -0.46 25.07
N THR A 447 3.87 -0.02 26.30
CA THR A 447 3.68 1.42 26.57
C THR A 447 4.98 2.21 26.54
N GLU A 448 6.13 1.60 26.84
CA GLU A 448 7.44 2.25 26.77
C GLU A 448 7.88 2.47 25.32
N ILE A 449 7.51 1.58 24.39
CA ILE A 449 7.75 1.80 22.95
C ILE A 449 6.86 2.95 22.41
N ALA A 450 5.74 3.24 23.07
CA ALA A 450 4.79 4.27 22.65
C ALA A 450 5.13 5.69 23.14
N ILE A 451 6.12 5.86 24.03
CA ILE A 451 6.50 7.13 24.67
C ILE A 451 7.90 7.48 24.20
#